data_AF-A0A7X7QIU6-F1
#
_entry.id   AF-A0A7X7QIU6-F1
#
_cell.length_a   1.000
_cell.length_b   1.000
_cell.length_c   1.000
_cell.angle_alpha   90.00
_cell.angle_beta   90.00
_cell.angle_gamma   90.00
#
_symmetry.space_group_name_H-M   'P 1'
#
loop_
_entity.id
_entity.type
_entity.pdbx_description
1 polymer ?
#
loop_
_entity_poly.entity_id
_entity_poly.type
_entity_poly.pdbx_seq_one_letter_code
_entity_poly.pdbx_strand_id
1 'polypeptide(L)'
;MNEFVDKGLSSIAAYAPPDNRFYEFNVTATGEWLWNSKGRDAREFAAAWATRRGIDDPEKAADWAVTLGPVGWDVYGSLVLTRQRRDSDARWIKNRRAPGKRGMFSYLPNIEHIDSRLEDCRRAMRLAREMNELDLIAETKIIHGYVRMVKALHLIAQTVGENTQLSADNVKNIRKHYADLADAGEQVAVNLQLWRDQVAPGFHDIYFQFSVDTARRTVKTVGEALESVGVDLNMANTEGTSKKGG
;
A
#
# COMPACT_ATOMS: atom_id res chain seq x y z
N MET A 1 -12.31 -17.96 -6.57
CA MET A 1 -12.39 -18.57 -7.91
C MET A 1 -13.61 -19.46 -8.12
N ASN A 2 -14.30 -19.96 -7.08
CA ASN A 2 -15.60 -20.64 -7.24
C ASN A 2 -16.57 -19.84 -8.10
N GLU A 3 -16.58 -18.51 -7.94
CA GLU A 3 -17.33 -17.58 -8.79
C GLU A 3 -17.18 -17.82 -10.30
N PHE A 4 -16.00 -18.21 -10.79
CA PHE A 4 -15.77 -18.45 -12.22
C PHE A 4 -16.54 -19.68 -12.71
N VAL A 5 -16.52 -20.76 -11.92
CA VAL A 5 -17.26 -22.00 -12.20
C VAL A 5 -18.75 -21.79 -11.95
N ASP A 6 -19.12 -21.19 -10.81
CA ASP A 6 -20.50 -20.97 -10.39
C ASP A 6 -21.24 -20.04 -11.37
N LYS A 7 -20.54 -19.09 -12.00
CA LYS A 7 -21.10 -18.18 -13.00
C LYS A 7 -20.91 -18.67 -14.44
N GLY A 8 -20.36 -19.86 -14.66
CA GLY A 8 -20.15 -20.44 -16.00
C GLY A 8 -19.27 -19.57 -16.91
N LEU A 9 -18.28 -18.89 -16.35
CA LEU A 9 -17.36 -18.05 -17.12
C LEU A 9 -16.45 -18.95 -17.98
N SER A 10 -16.18 -18.51 -19.21
CA SER A 10 -15.46 -19.30 -20.22
C SER A 10 -14.08 -18.76 -20.58
N SER A 11 -13.73 -17.55 -20.11
CA SER A 11 -12.43 -16.94 -20.33
C SER A 11 -12.07 -15.96 -19.21
N ILE A 12 -10.76 -15.80 -18.98
CA ILE A 12 -10.21 -14.74 -18.13
C ILE A 12 -9.33 -13.83 -18.97
N ALA A 13 -9.45 -12.52 -18.76
CA ALA A 13 -8.50 -11.54 -19.25
C ALA A 13 -7.90 -10.84 -18.03
N ALA A 14 -6.59 -11.00 -17.83
CA ALA A 14 -5.86 -10.39 -16.73
C ALA A 14 -4.96 -9.27 -17.27
N TYR A 15 -4.85 -8.18 -16.52
CA TYR A 15 -3.94 -7.07 -16.80
C TYR A 15 -2.93 -6.98 -15.66
N ALA A 16 -1.67 -7.32 -15.94
CA ALA A 16 -0.60 -7.45 -14.95
C ALA A 16 0.61 -6.56 -15.29
N PRO A 17 0.44 -5.22 -15.32
CA PRO A 17 1.58 -4.32 -15.50
C PRO A 17 2.46 -4.31 -14.24
N PRO A 18 3.78 -4.19 -14.39
CA PRO A 18 4.50 -4.00 -15.65
C PRO A 18 4.83 -5.32 -16.38
N ASP A 19 4.81 -6.46 -15.68
CA ASP A 19 5.21 -7.77 -16.21
C ASP A 19 4.68 -8.89 -15.28
N ASN A 20 4.35 -10.05 -15.85
CA ASN A 20 3.83 -11.20 -15.10
C ASN A 20 4.80 -11.74 -14.04
N ARG A 21 6.12 -11.54 -14.18
CA ARG A 21 7.12 -11.98 -13.20
C ARG A 21 6.86 -11.43 -11.80
N PHE A 22 6.34 -10.22 -11.72
CA PHE A 22 5.98 -9.54 -10.47
C PHE A 22 4.73 -10.12 -9.80
N TYR A 23 3.95 -10.92 -10.52
CA TYR A 23 2.70 -11.50 -10.04
C TYR A 23 2.67 -13.00 -10.27
N GLU A 24 3.83 -13.66 -10.33
CA GLU A 24 3.92 -15.08 -10.67
C GLU A 24 3.07 -15.92 -9.72
N PHE A 25 3.07 -15.63 -8.41
CA PHE A 25 2.16 -16.26 -7.45
C PHE A 25 0.70 -16.19 -7.91
N ASN A 26 0.20 -14.98 -8.24
CA ASN A 26 -1.19 -14.76 -8.65
C ASN A 26 -1.51 -15.37 -10.02
N VAL A 27 -0.57 -15.33 -10.96
CA VAL A 27 -0.71 -15.92 -12.29
C VAL A 27 -0.81 -17.44 -12.18
N THR A 28 0.06 -18.05 -11.38
CA THR A 28 0.06 -19.50 -11.11
C THR A 28 -1.19 -19.92 -10.34
N ALA A 29 -1.64 -19.12 -9.35
CA ALA A 29 -2.87 -19.36 -8.61
C ALA A 29 -4.11 -19.28 -9.53
N THR A 30 -4.10 -18.35 -10.47
CA THR A 30 -5.14 -18.25 -11.50
C THR A 30 -5.19 -19.51 -12.34
N GLY A 31 -4.03 -20.02 -12.79
CA GLY A 31 -3.95 -21.29 -13.52
C GLY A 31 -4.49 -22.49 -12.72
N GLU A 32 -4.11 -22.61 -11.45
CA GLU A 32 -4.59 -23.68 -10.55
C GLU A 32 -6.12 -23.69 -10.48
N TRP A 33 -6.72 -22.56 -10.11
CA TRP A 33 -8.14 -22.53 -9.81
C TRP A 33 -9.04 -22.44 -11.04
N LEU A 34 -8.50 -22.07 -12.21
CA LEU A 34 -9.23 -22.15 -13.48
C LEU A 34 -9.45 -23.60 -13.89
N TRP A 35 -8.48 -24.47 -13.62
CA TRP A 35 -8.58 -25.90 -13.95
C TRP A 35 -9.31 -26.68 -12.86
N ASN A 36 -9.10 -26.33 -11.58
CA ASN A 36 -9.73 -26.99 -10.43
C ASN A 36 -10.06 -26.01 -9.30
N SER A 37 -11.21 -25.34 -9.39
CA SER A 37 -11.65 -24.34 -8.41
C SER A 37 -11.92 -24.89 -7.00
N LYS A 38 -12.15 -26.21 -6.88
CA LYS A 38 -12.39 -26.92 -5.61
C LYS A 38 -11.18 -27.77 -5.17
N GLY A 39 -10.02 -27.54 -5.77
CA GLY A 39 -8.77 -28.20 -5.42
C GLY A 39 -8.17 -27.62 -4.14
N ARG A 40 -6.88 -27.28 -4.20
CA ARG A 40 -6.16 -26.70 -3.06
C ARG A 40 -6.79 -25.39 -2.60
N ASP A 41 -6.86 -25.21 -1.29
CA ASP A 41 -7.14 -23.90 -0.72
C ASP A 41 -5.95 -22.93 -0.90
N ALA A 42 -6.12 -21.68 -0.46
CA ALA A 42 -5.08 -20.66 -0.61
C ALA A 42 -3.77 -21.01 0.12
N ARG A 43 -3.86 -21.68 1.28
CA ARG A 43 -2.70 -22.06 2.08
C ARG A 43 -1.99 -23.25 1.45
N GLU A 44 -2.73 -24.28 1.07
CA GLU A 44 -2.20 -25.47 0.37
C GLU A 44 -1.56 -25.12 -0.97
N PHE A 45 -2.18 -24.19 -1.72
CA PHE A 45 -1.58 -23.66 -2.94
C PHE A 45 -0.26 -22.94 -2.63
N ALA A 46 -0.25 -22.04 -1.64
CA ALA A 46 0.93 -21.26 -1.29
C ALA A 46 2.09 -22.13 -0.81
N ALA A 47 1.83 -23.16 0.00
CA ALA A 47 2.86 -24.11 0.43
C ALA A 47 3.49 -24.82 -0.78
N ALA A 48 2.67 -25.34 -1.68
CA ALA A 48 3.18 -26.02 -2.86
C ALA A 48 3.89 -25.07 -3.86
N TRP A 49 3.44 -23.82 -3.99
CA TRP A 49 4.17 -22.79 -4.73
C TRP A 49 5.55 -22.54 -4.12
N ALA A 50 5.62 -22.38 -2.79
CA ALA A 50 6.87 -22.16 -2.07
C ALA A 50 7.83 -23.34 -2.22
N THR A 51 7.33 -24.59 -2.15
CA THR A 51 8.11 -25.79 -2.43
C THR A 51 8.71 -25.76 -3.84
N ARG A 52 7.94 -25.34 -4.85
CA ARG A 52 8.46 -25.23 -6.24
C ARG A 52 9.51 -24.14 -6.40
N ARG A 53 9.42 -23.07 -5.61
CA ARG A 53 10.43 -22.01 -5.55
C ARG A 53 11.69 -22.41 -4.79
N GLY A 54 11.67 -23.52 -4.05
CA GLY A 54 12.78 -23.95 -3.20
C GLY A 54 12.90 -23.13 -1.91
N ILE A 55 11.81 -22.56 -1.41
CA ILE A 55 11.79 -21.90 -0.10
C ILE A 55 11.92 -22.98 0.99
N ASP A 56 12.85 -22.80 1.93
CA ASP A 56 13.21 -23.80 2.94
C ASP A 56 12.03 -24.21 3.85
N ASP A 57 11.14 -23.27 4.16
CA ASP A 57 9.95 -23.50 4.98
C ASP A 57 8.66 -23.12 4.21
N PRO A 58 8.14 -24.04 3.38
CA PRO A 58 6.96 -23.78 2.56
C PRO A 58 5.69 -23.50 3.38
N GLU A 59 5.58 -24.09 4.57
CA GLU A 59 4.44 -23.88 5.45
C GLU A 59 4.44 -22.45 6.02
N LYS A 60 5.61 -21.94 6.40
CA LYS A 60 5.77 -20.54 6.81
C LYS A 60 5.49 -19.57 5.65
N ALA A 61 5.89 -19.93 4.43
CA ALA A 61 5.57 -19.13 3.23
C ALA A 61 4.06 -19.11 2.97
N ALA A 62 3.37 -20.23 3.23
CA ALA A 62 1.92 -20.30 3.14
C ALA A 62 1.24 -19.41 4.18
N ASP A 63 1.70 -19.45 5.43
CA ASP A 63 1.20 -18.60 6.51
C ASP A 63 1.43 -17.10 6.19
N TRP A 64 2.58 -16.76 5.60
CA TRP A 64 2.85 -15.42 5.10
C TRP A 64 1.83 -15.01 4.03
N ALA A 65 1.62 -15.85 3.02
CA ALA A 65 0.73 -15.56 1.90
C ALA A 65 -0.72 -15.37 2.34
N VAL A 66 -1.25 -16.22 3.23
CA VAL A 66 -2.63 -16.09 3.73
C VAL A 66 -2.79 -14.95 4.73
N THR A 67 -1.71 -14.53 5.40
CA THR A 67 -1.71 -13.34 6.26
C THR A 67 -1.70 -12.04 5.45
N LEU A 68 -0.83 -11.95 4.44
CA LEU A 68 -0.64 -10.73 3.65
C LEU A 68 -1.70 -10.59 2.55
N GLY A 69 -2.18 -11.70 1.98
CA GLY A 69 -3.11 -11.74 0.85
C GLY A 69 -4.35 -10.87 1.01
N PRO A 70 -5.10 -10.95 2.14
CA PRO A 70 -6.24 -10.06 2.38
C PRO A 70 -5.87 -8.58 2.45
N VAL A 71 -4.66 -8.25 2.93
CA VAL A 71 -4.16 -6.86 2.94
C VAL A 71 -3.85 -6.39 1.53
N GLY A 72 -3.17 -7.24 0.74
CA GLY A 72 -2.91 -6.98 -0.67
C GLY A 72 -4.21 -6.77 -1.46
N TRP A 73 -5.23 -7.58 -1.20
CA TRP A 73 -6.56 -7.40 -1.80
C TRP A 73 -7.14 -6.02 -1.49
N ASP A 74 -7.10 -5.58 -0.23
CA ASP A 74 -7.61 -4.27 0.16
C ASP A 74 -6.80 -3.14 -0.51
N VAL A 75 -5.47 -3.25 -0.56
CA VAL A 75 -4.57 -2.27 -1.20
C VAL A 75 -4.80 -2.18 -2.70
N TYR A 76 -4.76 -3.30 -3.43
CA TYR A 76 -4.89 -3.29 -4.89
C TYR A 76 -6.34 -3.06 -5.33
N GLY A 77 -7.32 -3.58 -4.59
CA GLY A 77 -8.74 -3.31 -4.80
C GLY A 77 -9.10 -1.84 -4.58
N SER A 78 -8.48 -1.16 -3.61
CA SER A 78 -8.64 0.29 -3.40
C SER A 78 -8.15 1.14 -4.58
N LEU A 79 -7.38 0.54 -5.49
CA LEU A 79 -6.73 1.21 -6.60
C LEU A 79 -5.85 2.36 -6.13
N VAL A 80 -5.22 2.25 -4.94
CA VAL A 80 -4.39 3.30 -4.35
C VAL A 80 -3.37 3.83 -5.37
N LEU A 81 -2.68 2.95 -6.08
CA LEU A 81 -1.73 3.26 -7.14
C LEU A 81 -2.33 4.03 -8.32
N THR A 82 -3.46 3.56 -8.87
CA THR A 82 -4.05 4.15 -10.08
C THR A 82 -4.92 5.38 -9.80
N ARG A 83 -5.37 5.56 -8.55
CA ARG A 83 -6.03 6.79 -8.08
C ARG A 83 -5.04 7.88 -7.73
N GLN A 84 -3.90 7.53 -7.12
CA GLN A 84 -2.76 8.44 -6.96
C GLN A 84 -2.30 9.02 -8.30
N ARG A 85 -2.41 8.26 -9.41
CA ARG A 85 -2.16 8.74 -10.78
C ARG A 85 -3.04 9.92 -11.23
N ARG A 86 -4.24 10.10 -10.66
CA ARG A 86 -5.24 11.06 -11.13
C ARG A 86 -5.41 12.29 -10.23
N ASP A 87 -4.42 12.62 -9.39
CA ASP A 87 -4.49 13.76 -8.46
C ASP A 87 -5.78 13.78 -7.61
N SER A 88 -6.36 12.61 -7.33
CA SER A 88 -7.62 12.55 -6.58
C SER A 88 -7.44 13.01 -5.14
N ASP A 89 -6.27 12.77 -4.56
CA ASP A 89 -6.08 12.82 -3.11
C ASP A 89 -5.86 14.28 -2.66
N ALA A 90 -5.00 15.00 -3.39
CA ALA A 90 -4.82 16.45 -3.24
C ALA A 90 -6.14 17.22 -3.42
N ARG A 91 -7.02 16.75 -4.33
CA ARG A 91 -8.34 17.37 -4.52
C ARG A 91 -9.25 17.24 -3.31
N TRP A 92 -9.11 16.20 -2.49
CA TRP A 92 -9.97 16.04 -1.31
C TRP A 92 -9.58 17.03 -0.24
N ILE A 93 -8.27 17.23 -0.06
CA ILE A 93 -7.72 18.22 0.86
C ILE A 93 -8.09 19.63 0.41
N LYS A 94 -7.84 19.98 -0.87
CA LYS A 94 -8.19 21.31 -1.43
C LYS A 94 -9.68 21.64 -1.28
N ASN A 95 -10.54 20.64 -1.46
CA ASN A 95 -11.99 20.81 -1.37
C ASN A 95 -12.54 20.55 0.05
N ARG A 96 -11.67 20.34 1.05
CA ARG A 96 -12.03 20.03 2.44
C ARG A 96 -13.08 18.91 2.54
N ARG A 97 -12.83 17.80 1.86
CA ARG A 97 -13.71 16.63 1.87
C ARG A 97 -13.17 15.57 2.82
N ALA A 98 -13.99 15.23 3.82
CA ALA A 98 -13.73 14.08 4.68
C ALA A 98 -13.76 12.75 3.87
N PRO A 99 -13.08 11.71 4.37
CA PRO A 99 -13.14 10.37 3.78
C PRO A 99 -14.58 9.87 3.63
N GLY A 100 -14.91 9.34 2.45
CA GLY A 100 -16.23 8.77 2.15
C GLY A 100 -16.16 7.29 1.80
N LYS A 101 -17.32 6.61 1.72
CA LYS A 101 -17.42 5.17 1.41
C LYS A 101 -17.11 4.78 -0.05
N ARG A 102 -16.49 5.67 -0.83
CA ARG A 102 -16.19 5.48 -2.26
C ARG A 102 -14.71 5.70 -2.52
N GLY A 103 -14.19 5.07 -3.58
CA GLY A 103 -12.79 5.21 -3.96
C GLY A 103 -11.87 4.38 -3.05
N MET A 104 -10.69 4.88 -2.70
CA MET A 104 -9.71 4.08 -1.96
C MET A 104 -10.23 3.58 -0.60
N PHE A 105 -11.13 4.34 0.03
CA PHE A 105 -11.72 3.98 1.31
C PHE A 105 -12.86 2.95 1.21
N SER A 106 -13.23 2.44 0.01
CA SER A 106 -14.21 1.34 -0.04
C SER A 106 -13.64 0.01 0.47
N TYR A 107 -12.32 -0.16 0.37
CA TYR A 107 -11.61 -1.36 0.85
C TYR A 107 -10.91 -1.14 2.19
N LEU A 108 -10.64 0.12 2.54
CA LEU A 108 -10.05 0.54 3.82
C LEU A 108 -10.96 1.63 4.46
N PRO A 109 -12.13 1.24 5.01
CA PRO A 109 -13.23 2.16 5.27
C PRO A 109 -13.09 3.02 6.52
N ASN A 110 -12.35 2.55 7.52
CA ASN A 110 -12.16 3.24 8.79
C ASN A 110 -10.79 2.92 9.39
N ILE A 111 -10.43 3.66 10.44
CA ILE A 111 -9.13 3.55 11.09
C ILE A 111 -8.96 2.19 11.76
N GLU A 112 -10.03 1.61 12.33
CA GLU A 112 -9.98 0.31 12.99
C GLU A 112 -9.60 -0.81 12.02
N HIS A 113 -10.20 -0.81 10.82
CA HIS A 113 -9.88 -1.78 9.77
C HIS A 113 -8.47 -1.55 9.22
N ILE A 114 -8.08 -0.29 9.01
CA ILE A 114 -6.72 0.07 8.58
C ILE A 114 -5.69 -0.42 9.61
N ASP A 115 -5.95 -0.24 10.90
CA ASP A 115 -5.04 -0.66 11.98
C ASP A 115 -4.94 -2.17 12.09
N SER A 116 -6.05 -2.89 11.92
CA SER A 116 -6.04 -4.35 11.78
C SER A 116 -5.14 -4.80 10.63
N ARG A 117 -5.22 -4.12 9.47
CA ARG A 117 -4.35 -4.41 8.31
C ARG A 117 -2.87 -4.09 8.55
N LEU A 118 -2.57 -3.07 9.34
CA LEU A 118 -1.20 -2.80 9.77
C LEU A 118 -0.68 -3.89 10.71
N GLU A 119 -1.51 -4.42 11.60
CA GLU A 119 -1.12 -5.59 12.42
C GLU A 119 -0.88 -6.84 11.55
N ASP A 120 -1.73 -7.11 10.55
CA ASP A 120 -1.51 -8.19 9.58
C ASP A 120 -0.17 -8.03 8.85
N CYS A 121 0.15 -6.82 8.38
CA CYS A 121 1.45 -6.52 7.78
C CYS A 121 2.61 -6.79 8.75
N ARG A 122 2.48 -6.44 10.04
CA ARG A 122 3.51 -6.73 11.05
C ARG A 122 3.68 -8.22 11.29
N ARG A 123 2.59 -9.01 11.25
CA ARG A 123 2.63 -10.47 11.34
C ARG A 123 3.34 -11.07 10.13
N ALA A 124 2.93 -10.68 8.92
CA ALA A 124 3.57 -11.10 7.67
C ALA A 124 5.06 -10.72 7.62
N MET A 125 5.43 -9.54 8.11
CA MET A 125 6.82 -9.09 8.15
C MET A 125 7.71 -9.99 9.02
N ARG A 126 7.19 -10.52 10.13
CA ARG A 126 7.95 -11.45 10.97
C ARG A 126 8.20 -12.76 10.23
N LEU A 127 7.17 -13.33 9.61
CA LEU A 127 7.27 -14.55 8.81
C LEU A 127 8.28 -14.39 7.66
N ALA A 128 8.18 -13.30 6.89
CA ALA A 128 9.09 -13.03 5.78
C ALA A 128 10.56 -12.89 6.23
N ARG A 129 10.80 -12.26 7.38
CA ARG A 129 12.15 -12.12 7.95
C ARG A 129 12.71 -13.45 8.45
N GLU A 130 11.89 -14.28 9.08
CA GLU A 130 12.28 -15.60 9.54
C GLU A 130 12.64 -16.55 8.39
N MET A 131 11.97 -16.40 7.24
CA MET A 131 12.31 -17.14 6.01
C MET A 131 13.54 -16.59 5.29
N ASN A 132 13.98 -15.36 5.61
CA ASN A 132 15.07 -14.65 4.93
C ASN A 132 14.84 -14.47 3.40
N GLU A 133 13.58 -14.38 2.98
CA GLU A 133 13.21 -14.19 1.57
C GLU A 133 13.09 -12.69 1.25
N LEU A 134 14.09 -12.15 0.53
CA LEU A 134 14.23 -10.70 0.32
C LEU A 134 13.09 -10.09 -0.52
N ASP A 135 12.58 -10.82 -1.51
CA ASP A 135 11.43 -10.39 -2.31
C ASP A 135 10.16 -10.31 -1.47
N LEU A 136 9.90 -11.31 -0.61
CA LEU A 136 8.72 -11.32 0.27
C LEU A 136 8.81 -10.22 1.34
N ILE A 137 10.01 -9.93 1.85
CA ILE A 137 10.25 -8.79 2.74
C ILE A 137 9.94 -7.47 2.01
N ALA A 138 10.44 -7.30 0.79
CA ALA A 138 10.22 -6.10 0.00
C ALA A 138 8.73 -5.91 -0.33
N GLU A 139 8.04 -6.96 -0.79
CA GLU A 139 6.60 -6.95 -1.06
C GLU A 139 5.79 -6.59 0.19
N THR A 140 6.11 -7.19 1.34
CA THR A 140 5.43 -6.88 2.59
C THR A 140 5.64 -5.40 2.98
N LYS A 141 6.85 -4.84 2.78
CA LYS A 141 7.11 -3.42 3.01
C LYS A 141 6.36 -2.51 2.04
N ILE A 142 6.19 -2.91 0.79
CA ILE A 142 5.40 -2.15 -0.19
C ILE A 142 3.94 -2.08 0.26
N ILE A 143 3.32 -3.23 0.54
CA ILE A 143 1.91 -3.31 0.97
C ILE A 143 1.69 -2.57 2.29
N HIS A 144 2.57 -2.77 3.28
CA HIS A 144 2.54 -2.02 4.54
C HIS A 144 2.64 -0.51 4.32
N GLY A 145 3.52 -0.08 3.41
CA GLY A 145 3.70 1.32 3.05
C GLY A 145 2.42 1.93 2.48
N TYR A 146 1.75 1.23 1.55
CA TYR A 146 0.47 1.69 1.01
C TYR A 146 -0.62 1.82 2.08
N VAL A 147 -0.75 0.85 3.00
CA VAL A 147 -1.73 0.95 4.10
C VAL A 147 -1.43 2.16 4.99
N ARG A 148 -0.16 2.42 5.30
CA ARG A 148 0.26 3.62 6.06
C ARG A 148 -0.06 4.91 5.31
N MET A 149 0.19 4.97 4.00
CA MET A 149 -0.17 6.13 3.17
C MET A 149 -1.68 6.39 3.22
N VAL A 150 -2.50 5.34 3.07
CA VAL A 150 -3.97 5.46 3.16
C VAL A 150 -4.41 5.95 4.54
N LYS A 151 -3.81 5.42 5.62
CA LYS A 151 -4.10 5.89 6.99
C LYS A 151 -3.83 7.38 7.14
N ALA A 152 -2.65 7.83 6.71
CA ALA A 152 -2.26 9.22 6.82
C ALA A 152 -3.18 10.13 6.00
N LEU A 153 -3.50 9.75 4.76
CA LEU A 153 -4.45 10.47 3.91
C LEU A 153 -5.85 10.54 4.55
N HIS A 154 -6.32 9.45 5.17
CA HIS A 154 -7.60 9.42 5.86
C HIS A 154 -7.64 10.46 6.98
N LEU A 155 -6.65 10.44 7.88
CA LEU A 155 -6.58 11.31 9.04
C LEU A 155 -6.42 12.79 8.65
N ILE A 156 -5.60 13.07 7.62
CA ILE A 156 -5.44 14.42 7.07
C ILE A 156 -6.76 14.91 6.47
N ALA A 157 -7.38 14.14 5.58
CA ALA A 157 -8.61 14.54 4.90
C ALA A 157 -9.77 14.70 5.88
N GLN A 158 -9.85 13.84 6.90
CA GLN A 158 -10.85 13.93 7.95
C GLN A 158 -10.69 15.23 8.74
N THR A 159 -9.48 15.51 9.23
CA THR A 159 -9.20 16.74 10.00
C THR A 159 -9.50 17.99 9.18
N VAL A 160 -9.06 18.05 7.92
CA VAL A 160 -9.29 19.21 7.05
C VAL A 160 -10.77 19.36 6.67
N GLY A 161 -11.49 18.25 6.50
CA GLY A 161 -12.90 18.24 6.09
C GLY A 161 -13.90 18.52 7.21
N GLU A 162 -13.59 18.15 8.45
CA GLU A 162 -14.46 18.39 9.61
C GLU A 162 -14.31 19.80 10.18
N ASN A 163 -13.24 20.51 9.84
CA ASN A 163 -12.90 21.79 10.43
C ASN A 163 -12.89 22.89 9.36
N THR A 164 -13.79 23.87 9.46
CA THR A 164 -13.79 25.07 8.59
C THR A 164 -12.58 25.96 8.87
N GLN A 165 -12.13 26.02 10.12
CA GLN A 165 -10.91 26.72 10.55
C GLN A 165 -10.03 25.74 11.33
N LEU A 166 -8.74 25.68 10.99
CA LEU A 166 -7.80 24.77 11.64
C LEU A 166 -7.23 25.41 12.90
N SER A 167 -7.37 24.73 14.04
CA SER A 167 -6.69 25.09 15.28
C SER A 167 -5.19 24.76 15.21
N ALA A 168 -4.40 25.29 16.15
CA ALA A 168 -2.99 24.94 16.26
C ALA A 168 -2.77 23.43 16.47
N ASP A 169 -3.63 22.76 17.25
CA ASP A 169 -3.58 21.32 17.46
C ASP A 169 -3.92 20.53 16.20
N ASN A 170 -4.90 20.99 15.42
CA ASN A 170 -5.23 20.39 14.13
C ASN A 170 -4.04 20.49 13.16
N VAL A 171 -3.39 21.65 13.08
CA VAL A 171 -2.18 21.86 12.26
C VAL A 171 -1.05 20.94 12.72
N LYS A 172 -0.82 20.82 14.03
CA LYS A 172 0.19 19.93 14.60
C LYS A 172 -0.06 18.46 14.24
N ASN A 173 -1.30 17.99 14.36
CA ASN A 173 -1.68 16.62 14.02
C ASN A 173 -1.56 16.36 12.51
N ILE A 174 -1.99 17.30 11.67
CA ILE A 174 -1.82 17.21 10.21
C ILE A 174 -0.34 17.10 9.84
N ARG A 175 0.54 17.90 10.44
CA ARG A 175 2.00 17.81 10.20
C ARG A 175 2.56 16.44 10.58
N LYS A 176 2.14 15.88 11.71
CA LYS A 176 2.52 14.52 12.12
C LYS A 176 2.09 13.48 11.07
N HIS A 177 0.82 13.51 10.65
CA HIS A 177 0.32 12.58 9.64
C HIS A 177 0.96 12.79 8.27
N TYR A 178 1.33 14.02 7.92
CA TYR A 178 2.07 14.30 6.71
C TYR A 178 3.49 13.72 6.74
N ALA A 179 4.18 13.80 7.89
CA ALA A 179 5.47 13.14 8.06
C ALA A 179 5.34 11.61 7.95
N ASP A 180 4.29 11.02 8.54
CA ASP A 180 3.99 9.59 8.40
C ASP A 180 3.73 9.21 6.93
N LEU A 181 3.02 10.07 6.17
CA LEU A 181 2.78 9.89 4.74
C LEU A 181 4.09 9.93 3.94
N ALA A 182 4.98 10.88 4.25
CA ALA A 182 6.27 11.03 3.58
C ALA A 182 7.17 9.81 3.80
N ASP A 183 7.30 9.35 5.04
CA ASP A 183 8.06 8.14 5.38
C ASP A 183 7.47 6.90 4.71
N ALA A 184 6.14 6.74 4.72
CA ALA A 184 5.47 5.63 4.05
C ALA A 184 5.66 5.66 2.52
N GLY A 185 5.59 6.84 1.90
CA GLY A 185 5.81 7.02 0.47
C GLY A 185 7.24 6.65 0.05
N GLU A 186 8.24 7.02 0.85
CA GLU A 186 9.62 6.63 0.59
C GLU A 186 9.84 5.13 0.83
N GLN A 187 9.25 4.57 1.87
CA GLN A 187 9.26 3.12 2.11
C GLN A 187 8.72 2.35 0.88
N VAL A 188 7.60 2.79 0.30
CA VAL A 188 7.07 2.18 -0.93
C VAL A 188 8.06 2.31 -2.08
N ALA A 189 8.56 3.52 -2.35
CA ALA A 189 9.44 3.79 -3.49
C ALA A 189 10.73 2.95 -3.45
N VAL A 190 11.39 2.90 -2.28
CA VAL A 190 12.61 2.10 -2.08
C VAL A 190 12.32 0.62 -2.23
N ASN A 191 11.25 0.12 -1.61
CA ASN A 191 10.99 -1.32 -1.60
C ASN A 191 10.44 -1.84 -2.93
N LEU A 192 9.77 -1.01 -3.74
CA LEU A 192 9.51 -1.34 -5.14
C LEU A 192 10.81 -1.64 -5.88
N GLN A 193 11.81 -0.76 -5.79
CA GLN A 193 13.10 -0.97 -6.45
C GLN A 193 13.80 -2.25 -5.96
N LEU A 194 13.86 -2.46 -4.63
CA LEU A 194 14.42 -3.68 -4.06
C LEU A 194 13.69 -4.93 -4.55
N TRP A 195 12.36 -4.89 -4.58
CA TRP A 195 11.54 -6.01 -5.06
C TRP A 195 11.82 -6.32 -6.54
N ARG A 196 11.94 -5.30 -7.40
CA ARG A 196 12.39 -5.47 -8.79
C ARG A 196 13.75 -6.11 -8.87
N ASP A 197 14.70 -5.67 -8.07
CA ASP A 197 16.07 -6.20 -8.11
C ASP A 197 16.13 -7.67 -7.68
N GLN A 198 15.17 -8.14 -6.87
CA GLN A 198 15.05 -9.57 -6.52
C GLN A 198 14.27 -10.37 -7.58
N VAL A 199 13.14 -9.85 -8.06
CA VAL A 199 12.22 -10.61 -8.94
C VAL A 199 12.66 -10.58 -10.40
N ALA A 200 13.18 -9.46 -10.86
CA ALA A 200 13.56 -9.23 -12.25
C ALA A 200 14.80 -8.30 -12.34
N PRO A 201 15.99 -8.81 -11.98
CA PRO A 201 17.23 -8.02 -12.05
C PRO A 201 17.43 -7.39 -13.43
N GLY A 202 17.76 -6.09 -13.46
CA GLY A 202 17.97 -5.34 -14.70
C GLY A 202 16.70 -5.02 -15.49
N PHE A 203 15.51 -5.29 -14.95
CA PHE A 203 14.25 -4.87 -15.57
C PHE A 203 14.11 -3.34 -15.58
N HIS A 204 13.75 -2.80 -16.73
CA HIS A 204 13.49 -1.38 -16.91
C HIS A 204 12.20 -1.22 -17.70
N ASP A 205 11.22 -0.57 -17.09
CA ASP A 205 9.92 -0.29 -17.70
C ASP A 205 9.38 1.05 -17.19
N ILE A 206 8.73 1.79 -18.09
CA ILE A 206 8.20 3.12 -17.78
C ILE A 206 7.03 3.07 -16.79
N TYR A 207 6.20 2.03 -16.81
CA TYR A 207 5.07 1.88 -15.89
C TYR A 207 5.55 1.45 -14.51
N PHE A 208 6.61 0.64 -14.43
CA PHE A 208 7.26 0.35 -13.16
C PHE A 208 7.83 1.62 -12.52
N GLN A 209 8.65 2.37 -13.27
CA GLN A 209 9.24 3.61 -12.74
C GLN A 209 8.15 4.62 -12.37
N PHE A 210 7.07 4.69 -13.15
CA PHE A 210 5.92 5.52 -12.81
C PHE A 210 5.30 5.15 -11.45
N SER A 211 5.22 3.86 -11.11
CA SER A 211 4.71 3.41 -9.80
C SER A 211 5.60 3.88 -8.65
N VAL A 212 6.93 3.78 -8.82
CA VAL A 212 7.92 4.30 -7.86
C VAL A 212 7.75 5.81 -7.68
N ASP A 213 7.67 6.56 -8.78
CA ASP A 213 7.55 8.02 -8.74
C ASP A 213 6.19 8.46 -8.17
N THR A 214 5.13 7.68 -8.38
CA THR A 214 3.78 7.99 -7.90
C THR A 214 3.74 8.05 -6.38
N ALA A 215 4.40 7.13 -5.67
CA ALA A 215 4.44 7.14 -4.21
C ALA A 215 5.02 8.46 -3.66
N ARG A 216 6.13 8.93 -4.23
CA ARG A 216 6.76 10.22 -3.87
C ARG A 216 5.93 11.42 -4.33
N ARG A 217 5.34 11.34 -5.52
CA ARG A 217 4.50 12.41 -6.07
C ARG A 217 3.27 12.66 -5.21
N THR A 218 2.64 11.62 -4.66
CA THR A 218 1.51 11.77 -3.74
C THR A 218 1.88 12.60 -2.51
N VAL A 219 3.06 12.37 -1.91
CA VAL A 219 3.55 13.16 -0.78
C VAL A 219 3.69 14.64 -1.17
N LYS A 220 4.26 14.91 -2.36
CA LYS A 220 4.41 16.27 -2.87
C LYS A 220 3.06 16.95 -3.10
N THR A 221 2.14 16.32 -3.83
CA THR A 221 0.85 16.94 -4.19
C THR A 221 -0.07 17.14 -2.98
N VAL A 222 0.03 16.26 -1.97
CA VAL A 222 -0.64 16.45 -0.68
C VAL A 222 -0.03 17.62 0.08
N GLY A 223 1.29 17.80 0.05
CA GLY A 223 1.96 18.94 0.67
C GLY A 223 1.48 20.26 0.08
N GLU A 224 1.49 20.38 -1.26
CA GLU A 224 0.96 21.54 -1.98
C GLU A 224 -0.53 21.80 -1.67
N ALA A 225 -1.32 20.74 -1.49
CA ALA A 225 -2.73 20.87 -1.11
C ALA A 225 -2.91 21.37 0.33
N LEU A 226 -2.07 20.94 1.26
CA LEU A 226 -2.07 21.37 2.66
C LEU A 226 -1.70 22.85 2.80
N GLU A 227 -0.69 23.31 2.05
CA GLU A 227 -0.32 24.72 2.00
C GLU A 227 -1.50 25.59 1.53
N SER A 228 -2.25 25.13 0.52
CA SER A 228 -3.41 25.85 0.00
C SER A 228 -4.58 25.99 0.99
N VAL A 229 -4.62 25.16 2.04
CA VAL A 229 -5.63 25.24 3.12
C VAL A 229 -5.07 25.84 4.41
N GLY A 230 -3.88 26.47 4.33
CA GLY A 230 -3.28 27.22 5.43
C GLY A 230 -2.41 26.39 6.39
N VAL A 231 -1.97 25.20 5.99
CA VAL A 231 -1.02 24.39 6.76
C VAL A 231 0.39 24.60 6.23
N ASP A 232 1.18 25.39 6.93
CA ASP A 232 2.62 25.54 6.63
C ASP A 232 3.38 24.29 7.07
N LEU A 233 4.12 23.64 6.15
CA LEU A 233 4.88 22.42 6.41
C LEU A 233 6.36 22.70 6.76
N ASN A 234 6.84 23.95 6.64
CA ASN A 234 8.25 24.33 6.81
C ASN A 234 8.63 24.75 8.25
N MET A 235 7.68 24.84 9.19
CA MET A 235 7.94 25.36 10.55
C MET A 235 8.54 24.37 11.55
N ALA A 236 9.29 23.36 11.11
CA ALA A 236 10.00 22.46 12.05
C ALA A 236 11.29 23.07 12.63
N ASN A 237 11.73 24.25 12.18
CA ASN A 237 13.06 24.79 12.53
C ASN A 237 13.09 26.14 13.28
N THR A 238 11.96 26.71 13.72
CA THR A 238 11.94 28.08 14.28
C THR A 238 11.77 28.20 15.80
N GLU A 239 11.59 27.10 16.55
CA GLU A 239 11.46 27.18 18.03
C GLU A 239 12.77 26.93 18.81
N GLY A 240 13.94 27.01 18.15
CA GLY A 240 15.25 26.73 18.76
C GLY A 240 16.13 27.94 19.13
N THR A 241 15.82 29.15 18.65
CA THR A 241 16.71 30.32 18.81
C THR A 241 15.99 31.57 19.29
N SER A 242 15.44 31.52 20.51
CA SER A 242 15.22 32.74 21.30
C SER A 242 15.21 32.40 22.79
N LYS A 243 16.42 32.26 23.35
CA LYS A 243 16.70 32.50 24.78
C LYS A 243 18.21 32.43 25.03
N LYS A 244 18.93 33.48 24.62
CA LYS A 244 20.13 33.98 25.32
C LYS A 244 20.26 35.48 25.06
N GLY A 245 19.52 36.25 25.87
CA GLY A 245 19.90 37.60 26.27
C GLY A 245 20.24 37.53 27.75
N GLY A 246 21.45 37.95 28.10
CA GLY A 246 22.05 37.91 29.44
C GLY A 246 23.53 38.16 29.32
#